data_AF-A0AB39US94-F1
#
_entry.id   AF-A0AB39US94-F1
#
_cell.length_a   1.000
_cell.length_b   1.000
_cell.length_c   1.000
_cell.angle_alpha   90.00
_cell.angle_beta   90.00
_cell.angle_gamma   90.00
#
_symmetry.space_group_name_H-M   'P 1'
#
loop_
_entity.id
_entity.type
_entity.pdbx_description
1 polymer ?
#
loop_
_entity_poly.entity_id
_entity_poly.type
_entity_poly.pdbx_seq_one_letter_code
_entity_poly.pdbx_strand_id
1 'polypeptide(L)'
;MTDLITLSGLCETPVSEPLEVLHTLYECPLYVWSASAHGRTWLYVEYRDGRGASRYACFRFAQADEVMTFIEQLLPTESLAGIDPEATRERPIAASARRARA
;
A
#
# COMPACT_ATOMS: atom_id res chain seq x y z
N MET A 1 -40.16 -0.77 -15.90
CA MET A 1 -39.71 -1.74 -16.92
C MET A 1 -38.70 -1.02 -17.80
N THR A 2 -37.45 -0.98 -17.34
CA THR A 2 -36.27 -0.72 -18.17
C THR A 2 -35.13 -1.45 -17.48
N ASP A 3 -34.85 -2.64 -17.99
CA ASP A 3 -33.59 -3.34 -17.77
C ASP A 3 -32.44 -2.47 -18.25
N LEU A 4 -31.43 -2.30 -17.40
CA LEU A 4 -30.08 -1.95 -17.83
C LEU A 4 -29.17 -3.10 -17.41
N ILE A 5 -28.70 -3.76 -18.45
CA ILE A 5 -27.90 -4.97 -18.47
C ILE A 5 -26.58 -4.78 -17.72
N THR A 6 -26.34 -5.71 -16.82
CA THR A 6 -25.09 -6.28 -16.33
C THR A 6 -23.82 -5.93 -17.12
N LEU A 7 -22.83 -5.33 -16.43
CA LEU A 7 -21.42 -5.59 -16.69
C LEU A 7 -20.82 -6.29 -15.47
N SER A 8 -20.82 -7.62 -15.55
CA SER A 8 -19.91 -8.47 -14.79
C SER A 8 -18.48 -8.12 -15.21
N GLY A 9 -17.64 -7.77 -14.24
CA GLY A 9 -16.23 -7.49 -14.48
C GLY A 9 -15.64 -6.41 -13.60
N LEU A 10 -15.99 -6.38 -12.31
CA LEU A 10 -15.14 -5.70 -11.33
C LEU A 10 -13.90 -6.58 -11.17
N CYS A 11 -12.95 -6.47 -12.11
CA CYS A 11 -11.56 -6.70 -11.76
C CYS A 11 -11.28 -5.68 -10.67
N GLU A 12 -11.23 -6.12 -9.42
CA GLU A 12 -10.78 -5.35 -8.28
C GLU A 12 -9.41 -4.79 -8.66
N THR A 13 -9.39 -3.51 -9.06
CA THR A 13 -8.15 -2.88 -9.48
C THR A 13 -7.25 -2.87 -8.26
N PRO A 14 -6.02 -3.40 -8.35
CA PRO A 14 -5.12 -3.39 -7.22
C PRO A 14 -4.95 -1.93 -6.79
N VAL A 15 -5.08 -1.70 -5.48
CA VAL A 15 -4.94 -0.44 -4.74
C VAL A 15 -4.38 0.69 -5.61
N SER A 16 -5.27 1.39 -6.31
CA SER A 16 -4.88 2.48 -7.23
C SER A 16 -4.69 3.78 -6.46
N GLU A 17 -5.34 3.91 -5.30
CA GLU A 17 -5.16 5.00 -4.36
C GLU A 17 -4.24 4.58 -3.21
N PRO A 18 -3.28 5.41 -2.78
CA PRO A 18 -2.46 5.11 -1.61
C PRO A 18 -3.34 4.85 -0.38
N LEU A 19 -3.08 3.75 0.32
CA LEU A 19 -3.75 3.40 1.57
C LEU A 19 -2.75 3.35 2.73
N GLU A 20 -3.27 3.56 3.93
CA GLU A 20 -2.50 3.46 5.17
C GLU A 20 -2.78 2.09 5.81
N VAL A 21 -1.71 1.33 6.12
CA VAL A 21 -1.78 0.02 6.80
C VAL A 21 -1.09 0.15 8.14
N LEU A 22 -1.70 -0.38 9.20
CA LEU A 22 -1.00 -0.52 10.47
C LEU A 22 -0.02 -1.70 10.41
N HIS A 23 1.28 -1.43 10.55
CA HIS A 23 2.28 -2.47 10.74
C HIS A 23 2.19 -3.00 12.17
N THR A 24 1.79 -4.26 12.36
CA THR A 24 1.65 -4.83 13.71
C THR A 24 2.98 -5.13 14.37
N LEU A 25 3.99 -5.59 13.62
CA LEU A 25 5.33 -5.87 14.18
C LEU A 25 6.02 -4.62 14.76
N TYR A 26 5.82 -3.46 14.13
CA TYR A 26 6.49 -2.21 14.49
C TYR A 26 5.55 -1.17 15.12
N GLU A 27 4.25 -1.43 15.15
CA GLU A 27 3.20 -0.53 15.69
C GLU A 27 3.26 0.88 15.06
N CYS A 28 3.35 0.96 13.73
CA CYS A 28 3.41 2.23 12.99
C CYS A 28 2.61 2.18 11.68
N PRO A 29 2.11 3.32 11.18
CA PRO A 29 1.42 3.37 9.89
C PRO A 29 2.42 3.22 8.73
N LEU A 30 2.06 2.42 7.74
CA LEU A 30 2.77 2.31 6.46
C LEU A 30 1.92 2.91 5.37
N TYR A 31 2.59 3.49 4.37
CA TYR A 31 1.93 3.99 3.19
C TYR A 31 2.16 3.01 2.05
N VAL A 32 1.08 2.49 1.49
CA VAL A 32 1.17 1.52 0.40
C VAL A 32 0.36 1.94 -0.80
N TRP A 33 0.90 1.68 -1.98
CA TRP A 33 0.20 1.82 -3.24
C TRP A 33 0.67 0.76 -4.21
N SER A 34 -0.14 0.45 -5.20
CA SER A 34 0.22 -0.52 -6.21
C SER A 34 0.28 0.08 -7.61
N ALA A 35 1.06 -0.56 -8.48
CA ALA A 35 1.07 -0.27 -9.90
C ALA A 35 1.06 -1.59 -10.67
N SER A 36 0.40 -1.61 -11.83
CA SER A 36 0.35 -2.80 -12.69
C SER A 36 0.83 -2.48 -14.09
N ALA A 37 1.64 -3.36 -14.65
CA ALA A 37 2.21 -3.25 -15.99
C ALA A 37 2.58 -4.64 -16.52
N HIS A 38 2.32 -4.89 -17.81
CA HIS A 38 2.67 -6.15 -18.49
C HIS A 38 2.22 -7.43 -17.76
N GLY A 39 1.01 -7.42 -17.17
CA GLY A 39 0.46 -8.57 -16.44
C GLY A 39 1.16 -8.89 -15.13
N ARG A 40 1.85 -7.90 -14.54
CA ARG A 40 2.44 -7.97 -13.20
C ARG A 40 1.95 -6.80 -12.38
N THR A 41 1.91 -7.00 -11.06
CA THR A 41 1.55 -5.96 -10.11
C THR A 41 2.68 -5.80 -9.09
N TRP A 42 2.98 -4.55 -8.76
CA TRP A 42 3.96 -4.17 -7.76
C TRP A 42 3.25 -3.48 -6.61
N LEU A 43 3.60 -3.85 -5.39
CA LEU A 43 3.22 -3.15 -4.17
C LEU A 43 4.44 -2.38 -3.66
N TYR A 44 4.26 -1.09 -3.48
CA TYR A 44 5.25 -0.23 -2.86
C TYR A 44 4.82 0.06 -1.44
N VAL A 45 5.77 0.00 -0.52
CA VAL A 45 5.57 0.30 0.91
C VAL A 45 6.57 1.36 1.30
N GLU A 46 6.09 2.53 1.69
CA GLU A 46 6.93 3.63 2.15
C GLU A 46 6.91 3.75 3.68
N TYR A 47 8.09 3.94 4.25
CA TYR A 47 8.35 4.09 5.68
C TYR A 47 9.55 5.01 5.91
N ARG A 48 9.85 5.32 7.18
CA ARG A 48 11.03 6.12 7.56
C ARG A 48 12.14 5.24 8.11
N ASP A 49 13.39 5.60 7.83
CA ASP A 49 14.54 5.03 8.52
C ASP A 49 14.92 5.84 9.78
N GLY A 50 15.94 5.38 10.51
CA GLY A 50 16.42 6.03 11.73
C GLY A 50 17.03 7.43 11.55
N ARG A 51 17.19 7.89 10.30
CA ARG A 51 17.54 9.30 10.00
C ARG A 51 16.31 10.13 9.64
N GLY A 52 15.14 9.50 9.56
CA GLY A 52 13.91 10.11 9.08
C GLY A 52 13.78 10.22 7.58
N ALA A 53 14.66 9.58 6.81
CA ALA A 53 14.56 9.59 5.35
C ALA A 53 13.47 8.64 4.87
N SER A 54 12.82 8.95 3.74
CA SER A 54 11.93 7.99 3.06
C SER A 54 12.71 6.74 2.67
N ARG A 55 12.14 5.58 2.94
CA ARG A 55 12.55 4.28 2.44
C ARG A 55 11.38 3.57 1.79
N TYR A 56 11.70 2.71 0.83
CA TYR A 56 10.71 2.00 0.02
C TYR A 56 11.05 0.51 0.02
N ALA A 57 10.08 -0.33 0.34
CA ALA A 57 10.09 -1.75 0.00
C ALA A 57 9.19 -1.97 -1.23
N CYS A 58 9.57 -2.93 -2.08
CA CYS A 58 8.85 -3.25 -3.30
C CYS A 58 8.64 -4.77 -3.38
N PHE A 59 7.38 -5.17 -3.48
CA PHE A 59 6.96 -6.55 -3.61
C PHE A 59 6.29 -6.74 -4.97
N ARG A 60 6.56 -7.87 -5.63
CA ARG A 60 6.06 -8.14 -6.98
C ARG A 60 5.17 -9.37 -6.98
N PHE A 61 4.01 -9.24 -7.60
CA PHE A 61 2.95 -10.22 -7.66
C PHE A 61 2.59 -10.55 -9.11
N ALA A 62 2.08 -11.77 -9.31
CA ALA A 62 1.62 -12.22 -10.61
C ALA A 62 0.21 -11.70 -10.90
N GLN A 63 -0.60 -11.52 -9.86
CA GLN A 63 -2.01 -11.13 -9.96
C GLN A 63 -2.35 -10.04 -8.94
N ALA A 64 -3.41 -9.27 -9.21
CA ALA A 64 -3.87 -8.20 -8.34
C ALA A 64 -4.37 -8.73 -6.97
N ASP A 65 -5.10 -9.84 -6.97
CA ASP A 65 -5.71 -10.44 -5.77
C ASP A 65 -4.65 -10.88 -4.73
N GLU A 66 -3.46 -11.25 -5.20
CA GLU A 66 -2.31 -11.58 -4.35
C GLU A 66 -1.84 -10.36 -3.54
N VAL A 67 -1.99 -9.15 -4.07
CA VAL A 67 -1.59 -7.90 -3.40
C VAL A 67 -2.45 -7.64 -2.18
N MET A 68 -3.78 -7.73 -2.32
CA MET A 68 -4.69 -7.49 -1.20
C MET A 68 -4.48 -8.52 -0.10
N THR A 69 -4.34 -9.79 -0.50
CA THR A 69 -4.02 -10.88 0.44
C THR A 69 -2.71 -10.59 1.19
N PHE A 70 -1.67 -10.12 0.48
CA PHE A 70 -0.40 -9.77 1.11
C PHE A 70 -0.54 -8.59 2.07
N ILE A 71 -1.25 -7.53 1.69
CA ILE A 71 -1.48 -6.34 2.53
C ILE A 71 -2.19 -6.71 3.84
N GLU A 72 -3.20 -7.58 3.77
CA GLU A 72 -4.03 -7.91 4.92
C GLU A 72 -3.37 -8.95 5.85
N GLN A 73 -2.65 -9.93 5.28
CA GLN A 73 -2.22 -11.11 6.02
C GLN A 73 -0.72 -11.13 6.33
N LEU A 74 0.12 -10.57 5.46
CA LEU A 74 1.58 -10.75 5.54
C LEU A 74 2.31 -9.46 5.87
N LEU A 75 1.98 -8.37 5.17
CA LEU A 75 2.59 -7.06 5.36
C LEU A 75 2.61 -6.57 6.82
N PRO A 76 1.55 -6.75 7.64
CA PRO A 76 1.57 -6.29 9.02
C PRO A 76 2.68 -6.91 9.87
N THR A 77 3.18 -8.08 9.46
CA THR A 77 4.22 -8.85 10.17
C THR A 77 5.54 -8.96 9.41
N GLU A 78 5.64 -8.39 8.22
CA GLU A 78 6.83 -8.48 7.38
C GLU A 78 7.99 -7.66 7.96
N SER A 79 9.23 -8.16 7.89
CA SER A 79 10.38 -7.40 8.37
C SER A 79 10.80 -6.35 7.34
N LEU A 80 10.72 -5.07 7.70
CA LEU A 80 11.14 -3.96 6.84
C LEU A 80 12.54 -3.48 7.23
N ALA A 81 13.49 -3.61 6.29
CA ALA A 81 14.89 -3.33 6.57
C ALA A 81 15.13 -1.87 6.94
N GLY A 82 15.65 -1.65 8.15
CA GLY A 82 16.04 -0.31 8.62
C GLY A 82 14.86 0.62 8.91
N ILE A 83 13.65 0.08 9.07
CA ILE A 83 12.50 0.85 9.55
C ILE A 83 12.77 1.44 10.94
N ASP A 84 12.37 2.69 11.11
CA ASP A 84 12.26 3.36 12.40
C ASP A 84 10.78 3.63 12.69
N PRO A 85 10.17 2.96 13.68
CA PRO A 85 8.75 3.09 13.94
C PRO A 85 8.36 4.47 14.48
N GLU A 86 9.23 5.10 15.26
CA GLU A 86 8.98 6.42 15.85
C GLU A 86 9.02 7.49 14.76
N ALA A 87 10.08 7.51 13.96
CA ALA A 87 10.18 8.42 12.82
C ALA A 87 9.04 8.23 11.83
N THR A 88 8.59 6.99 11.62
CA THR A 88 7.45 6.67 10.75
C THR A 88 6.13 7.21 11.31
N ARG A 89 5.89 7.09 12.62
CA ARG A 89 4.71 7.65 13.29
C ARG A 89 4.69 9.18 13.30
N GLU A 90 5.84 9.80 13.57
CA GLU A 90 5.93 11.27 13.72
C GLU A 90 5.93 12.02 12.39
N ARG A 91 6.41 11.37 11.31
CA ARG A 91 6.49 11.96 9.97
C ARG A 91 5.74 11.09 8.96
N PRO A 92 4.41 10.95 9.13
CA PRO A 92 3.58 10.17 8.24
C PRO A 92 3.73 10.68 6.81
N ILE A 93 3.89 9.72 5.90
CA ILE A 93 4.14 9.96 4.48
C ILE A 93 2.81 10.09 3.73
N ALA A 94 1.94 10.94 4.28
CA ALA A 94 0.90 11.66 3.59
C ALA A 94 0.17 10.96 2.41
N ALA A 95 -0.88 10.21 2.76
CA ALA A 95 -2.17 10.35 2.06
C ALA A 95 -2.86 11.70 2.40
N SER A 96 -2.50 12.33 3.52
CA SER A 96 -3.02 13.61 4.02
C SER A 96 -2.44 14.87 3.35
N ALA A 97 -1.23 14.84 2.76
CA ALA A 97 -0.67 16.00 2.05
C ALA A 97 -1.19 16.14 0.61
N ARG A 98 -1.69 15.06 -0.01
CA ARG A 98 -2.28 15.11 -1.36
C ARG A 98 -3.70 15.69 -1.39
N ARG A 99 -4.50 15.51 -0.33
CA ARG A 99 -5.83 16.13 -0.19
C ARG A 99 -5.80 17.64 0.12
N ALA A 100 -4.67 18.19 0.56
CA ALA A 100 -4.52 19.62 0.87
C ALA A 100 -4.15 20.50 -0.34
N ARG A 101 -4.08 19.93 -1.55
CA ARG A 101 -3.73 20.64 -2.80
C ARG A 101 -4.68 20.36 -3.97
N ALA A 102 -5.87 19.82 -3.70
CA ALA A 102 -6.94 19.66 -4.69
C ALA A 102 -8.06 20.66 -4.39
#